data_AF-A0A1T4P016-F1
#
_entry.id   AF-A0A1T4P016-F1
#
_cell.length_a   1.000
_cell.length_b   1.000
_cell.length_c   1.000
_cell.angle_alpha   90.00
_cell.angle_beta   90.00
_cell.angle_gamma   90.00
#
_symmetry.space_group_name_H-M   'P 1'
#
loop_
_entity.id
_entity.type
_entity.pdbx_description
1 polymer ?
#
loop_
_entity_poly.entity_id
_entity_poly.type
_entity_poly.pdbx_seq_one_letter_code
_entity_poly.pdbx_strand_id
1 'polypeptide(L)'
;MEKDLITKFHDLHSKSISVVKKYENLPEKDIRLKHIEILSGQIATALISLKIGYRFTETNKEEFEFMFNNDRTQIENYIHTFKQTMIESILDTALFQTELVFRILYSTLEGGKPGDEGNIQKIISVLYEDTQNNWQKEEARVMVLFWTMRNTVHTGGIYSKNPNGYTITYKGKEYKFEFMKAFGFLENSHIIDLLSDFLDSLDYLFNSDKIKNLNNIDHPSYYALGYQ
;
A
#
# COMPACT_ATOMS: atom_id res chain seq x y z
N MET A 1 4.10 23.23 4.97
CA MET A 1 3.15 22.11 4.82
C MET A 1 3.47 21.27 3.58
N GLU A 2 3.75 21.86 2.40
CA GLU A 2 4.05 21.09 1.16
C GLU A 2 5.43 20.40 1.13
N LYS A 3 6.44 21.01 1.76
CA LYS A 3 7.78 20.39 1.90
C LYS A 3 7.76 19.11 2.73
N ASP A 4 6.81 18.96 3.65
CA ASP A 4 6.71 17.78 4.52
C ASP A 4 6.31 16.52 3.73
N LEU A 5 5.37 16.64 2.79
CA LEU A 5 4.92 15.49 1.99
C LEU A 5 6.04 14.97 1.08
N ILE A 6 6.76 15.86 0.38
CA ILE A 6 7.87 15.46 -0.50
C ILE A 6 8.97 14.76 0.31
N THR A 7 9.32 15.30 1.49
CA THR A 7 10.30 14.67 2.38
C THR A 7 9.84 13.29 2.82
N LYS A 8 8.58 13.13 3.25
CA LYS A 8 8.03 11.82 3.62
C LYS A 8 8.04 10.82 2.48
N PHE A 9 7.70 11.23 1.25
CA PHE A 9 7.81 10.36 0.07
C PHE A 9 9.28 9.98 -0.22
N HIS A 10 10.20 10.92 -0.01
CA HIS A 10 11.62 10.66 -0.13
C HIS A 10 12.13 9.61 0.86
N ASP A 11 11.69 9.71 2.11
CA ASP A 11 12.03 8.75 3.16
C ASP A 11 11.43 7.38 2.85
N LEU A 12 10.16 7.35 2.42
CA LEU A 12 9.49 6.12 2.00
C LEU A 12 10.21 5.46 0.80
N HIS A 13 10.60 6.24 -0.21
CA HIS A 13 11.33 5.74 -1.36
C HIS A 13 12.74 5.23 -1.00
N SER A 14 13.44 5.95 -0.13
CA SER A 14 14.75 5.51 0.37
C SER A 14 14.64 4.17 1.11
N LYS A 15 13.58 4.03 1.92
CA LYS A 15 13.26 2.79 2.62
C LYS A 15 12.91 1.67 1.65
N SER A 16 12.04 1.90 0.67
CA SER A 16 11.65 0.86 -0.29
C SER A 16 12.86 0.33 -1.05
N ILE A 17 13.78 1.20 -1.49
CA ILE A 17 15.05 0.80 -2.12
C ILE A 17 15.89 -0.04 -1.15
N SER A 18 15.99 0.38 0.12
CA SER A 18 16.73 -0.39 1.13
C SER A 18 16.14 -1.79 1.33
N VAL A 19 14.82 -1.95 1.26
CA VAL A 19 14.17 -3.26 1.35
C VAL A 19 14.41 -4.08 0.09
N VAL A 20 14.29 -3.50 -1.11
CA VAL A 20 14.61 -4.19 -2.39
C VAL A 20 16.00 -4.81 -2.35
N LYS A 21 17.01 -4.04 -1.91
CA LYS A 21 18.41 -4.50 -1.81
C LYS A 21 18.60 -5.74 -0.93
N LYS A 22 17.73 -5.97 0.07
CA LYS A 22 17.81 -7.20 0.90
C LYS A 22 17.49 -8.46 0.09
N TYR A 23 16.73 -8.32 -0.98
CA TYR A 23 16.22 -9.42 -1.80
C TYR A 23 16.91 -9.52 -3.17
N GLU A 24 17.92 -8.69 -3.47
CA GLU A 24 18.58 -8.63 -4.79
C GLU A 24 19.30 -9.93 -5.20
N ASN A 25 19.60 -10.79 -4.23
CA ASN A 25 20.22 -12.10 -4.47
C ASN A 25 19.20 -13.20 -4.82
N LEU A 26 17.90 -12.91 -4.70
CA LEU A 26 16.86 -13.84 -5.13
C LEU A 26 16.76 -13.85 -6.67
N PRO A 27 16.24 -14.93 -7.26
CA PRO A 27 15.96 -14.95 -8.69
C PRO A 27 15.06 -13.80 -9.11
N GLU A 28 15.25 -13.30 -10.33
CA GLU A 28 14.48 -12.17 -10.89
C GLU A 28 12.95 -12.36 -10.79
N LYS A 29 12.51 -13.61 -10.97
CA LYS A 29 11.08 -13.97 -10.93
C LYS A 29 10.54 -14.20 -9.53
N ASP A 30 11.37 -14.24 -8.49
CA ASP A 30 10.94 -14.57 -7.13
C ASP A 30 9.86 -13.60 -6.64
N ILE A 31 8.78 -14.16 -6.11
CA ILE A 31 7.60 -13.42 -5.66
C ILE A 31 7.95 -12.34 -4.64
N ARG A 32 8.94 -12.57 -3.77
CA ARG A 32 9.35 -11.63 -2.72
C ARG A 32 10.04 -10.43 -3.34
N LEU A 33 11.08 -10.67 -4.14
CA LEU A 33 11.82 -9.62 -4.83
C LEU A 33 10.86 -8.82 -5.71
N LYS A 34 10.10 -9.50 -6.57
CA LYS A 34 9.26 -8.82 -7.54
C LYS A 34 8.15 -8.01 -6.90
N HIS A 35 7.57 -8.49 -5.81
CA HIS A 35 6.55 -7.76 -5.08
C HIS A 35 7.11 -6.44 -4.52
N ILE A 36 8.27 -6.47 -3.85
CA ILE A 36 8.90 -5.25 -3.32
C ILE A 36 9.34 -4.32 -4.45
N GLU A 37 9.84 -4.84 -5.57
CA GLU A 37 10.18 -4.03 -6.75
C GLU A 37 8.99 -3.26 -7.30
N ILE A 38 7.83 -3.92 -7.46
CA ILE A 38 6.60 -3.29 -7.96
C ILE A 38 6.19 -2.14 -7.02
N LEU A 39 6.19 -2.38 -5.71
CA LEU A 39 5.87 -1.34 -4.72
C LEU A 39 6.86 -0.18 -4.75
N SER A 40 8.16 -0.49 -4.78
CA SER A 40 9.22 0.52 -4.85
C SER A 40 9.13 1.34 -6.14
N GLY A 41 8.83 0.72 -7.27
CA GLY A 41 8.62 1.40 -8.55
C GLY A 41 7.42 2.35 -8.52
N GLN A 42 6.32 1.95 -7.88
CA GLN A 42 5.15 2.80 -7.73
C GLN A 42 5.42 4.00 -6.81
N ILE A 43 6.12 3.76 -5.68
CA ILE A 43 6.56 4.83 -4.77
C ILE A 43 7.47 5.83 -5.51
N ALA A 44 8.42 5.34 -6.31
CA ALA A 44 9.31 6.17 -7.11
C ALA A 44 8.53 7.01 -8.13
N THR A 45 7.59 6.40 -8.84
CA THR A 45 6.74 7.06 -9.84
C THR A 45 5.92 8.18 -9.22
N ALA A 46 5.29 7.93 -8.08
CA ALA A 46 4.53 8.93 -7.35
C ALA A 46 5.42 10.08 -6.83
N LEU A 47 6.60 9.77 -6.28
CA LEU A 47 7.57 10.80 -5.84
C LEU A 47 8.05 11.68 -7.00
N ILE A 48 8.41 11.09 -8.14
CA ILE A 48 8.86 11.83 -9.33
C ILE A 48 7.74 12.71 -9.85
N SER A 49 6.52 12.18 -9.92
CA SER A 49 5.35 12.92 -10.37
C SER A 49 5.07 14.11 -9.46
N LEU A 50 5.09 13.92 -8.13
CA LEU A 50 4.96 15.01 -7.16
C LEU A 50 6.02 16.09 -7.41
N LYS A 51 7.29 15.71 -7.54
CA LYS A 51 8.38 16.67 -7.81
C LYS A 51 8.17 17.47 -9.08
N ILE A 52 7.75 16.82 -10.16
CA ILE A 52 7.47 17.48 -11.43
C ILE A 52 6.31 18.46 -11.25
N GLY A 53 5.21 18.02 -10.63
CA GLY A 53 4.04 18.84 -10.35
C GLY A 53 4.38 20.09 -9.54
N TYR A 54 5.06 19.93 -8.40
CA TYR A 54 5.47 21.08 -7.58
C TYR A 54 6.40 22.02 -8.34
N ARG A 55 7.42 21.49 -9.03
CA ARG A 55 8.34 22.33 -9.79
C ARG A 55 7.62 23.11 -10.89
N PHE A 56 6.64 22.51 -11.55
CA PHE A 56 5.80 23.19 -12.54
C PHE A 56 5.01 24.34 -11.91
N THR A 57 4.35 24.09 -10.77
CA THR A 57 3.58 25.13 -10.06
C THR A 57 4.45 26.28 -9.54
N GLU A 58 5.72 26.03 -9.21
CA GLU A 58 6.67 27.05 -8.74
C GLU A 58 7.32 27.82 -9.89
N THR A 59 7.77 27.12 -10.95
CA THR A 59 8.58 27.72 -12.02
C THR A 59 7.72 28.40 -13.09
N ASN A 60 6.53 27.87 -13.38
CA ASN A 60 5.61 28.39 -14.39
C ASN A 60 4.35 28.97 -13.75
N LYS A 61 4.50 29.61 -12.57
CA LYS A 61 3.38 30.03 -11.73
C LYS A 61 2.33 30.85 -12.48
N GLU A 62 2.74 31.84 -13.26
CA GLU A 62 1.82 32.72 -14.01
C GLU A 62 0.99 31.94 -15.03
N GLU A 63 1.64 31.05 -15.80
CA GLU A 63 0.97 30.19 -16.77
C GLU A 63 0.03 29.18 -16.08
N PHE A 64 0.50 28.58 -14.99
CA PHE A 64 -0.30 27.66 -14.18
C PHE A 64 -1.54 28.35 -13.60
N GLU A 65 -1.39 29.53 -12.97
CA GLU A 65 -2.53 30.29 -12.45
C GLU A 65 -3.47 30.72 -13.59
N PHE A 66 -2.93 31.09 -14.76
CA PHE A 66 -3.71 31.43 -15.95
C PHE A 66 -4.55 30.26 -16.48
N MET A 67 -4.05 29.02 -16.47
CA MET A 67 -4.82 27.83 -16.87
C MET A 67 -6.12 27.65 -16.06
N PHE A 68 -6.15 28.16 -14.82
CA PHE A 68 -7.32 28.13 -13.94
C PHE A 68 -8.04 29.49 -13.85
N ASN A 69 -7.80 30.41 -14.81
CA ASN A 69 -8.36 31.78 -14.80
C ASN A 69 -8.04 32.55 -13.51
N ASN A 70 -6.92 32.24 -12.85
CA ASN A 70 -6.54 32.77 -11.54
C ASN A 70 -7.55 32.45 -10.41
N ASP A 71 -8.43 31.47 -10.60
CA ASP A 71 -9.36 30.98 -9.59
C ASP A 71 -8.60 30.19 -8.52
N ARG A 72 -8.44 30.80 -7.34
CA ARG A 72 -7.71 30.22 -6.20
C ARG A 72 -8.34 28.91 -5.72
N THR A 73 -9.66 28.80 -5.73
CA THR A 73 -10.35 27.58 -5.28
C THR A 73 -10.08 26.43 -6.25
N GLN A 74 -10.09 26.68 -7.56
CA GLN A 74 -9.76 25.63 -8.54
C GLN A 74 -8.31 25.18 -8.45
N ILE A 75 -7.38 26.12 -8.24
CA ILE A 75 -5.96 25.82 -8.05
C ILE A 75 -5.75 24.94 -6.80
N GLU A 76 -6.37 25.31 -5.68
CA GLU A 76 -6.29 24.54 -4.43
C GLU A 76 -6.88 23.14 -4.60
N ASN A 77 -8.03 23.01 -5.25
CA ASN A 77 -8.67 21.73 -5.55
C ASN A 77 -7.80 20.85 -6.44
N TYR A 78 -7.17 21.43 -7.48
CA TYR A 78 -6.25 20.70 -8.35
C TYR A 78 -5.05 20.16 -7.57
N ILE A 79 -4.40 21.01 -6.77
CA ILE A 79 -3.23 20.61 -5.97
C ILE A 79 -3.61 19.52 -4.95
N HIS A 80 -4.76 19.68 -4.29
CA HIS A 80 -5.28 18.68 -3.35
C HIS A 80 -5.52 17.33 -4.05
N THR A 81 -6.26 17.34 -5.16
CA THR A 81 -6.57 16.13 -5.95
C THR A 81 -5.28 15.47 -6.43
N PHE A 82 -4.33 16.24 -6.95
CA PHE A 82 -3.06 15.73 -7.42
C PHE A 82 -2.27 15.00 -6.31
N LYS A 83 -2.18 15.60 -5.11
CA LYS A 83 -1.54 14.98 -3.94
C LYS A 83 -2.23 13.67 -3.56
N GLN A 84 -3.56 13.69 -3.51
CA GLN A 84 -4.38 12.53 -3.17
C GLN A 84 -4.21 11.39 -4.17
N THR A 85 -4.28 11.68 -5.49
CA THR A 85 -4.07 10.67 -6.55
C THR A 85 -2.72 9.97 -6.41
N MET A 86 -1.65 10.69 -6.03
CA MET A 86 -0.32 10.08 -5.85
C MET A 86 -0.28 9.12 -4.67
N ILE A 87 -0.97 9.44 -3.58
CA ILE A 87 -1.11 8.59 -2.40
C ILE A 87 -1.94 7.36 -2.74
N GLU A 88 -3.13 7.56 -3.32
CA GLU A 88 -4.06 6.49 -3.67
C GLU A 88 -3.45 5.51 -4.66
N SER A 89 -2.67 5.99 -5.62
CA SER A 89 -1.98 5.13 -6.57
C SER A 89 -0.97 4.16 -5.92
N ILE A 90 -0.28 4.60 -4.85
CA ILE A 90 0.57 3.70 -4.06
C ILE A 90 -0.29 2.72 -3.26
N LEU A 91 -1.35 3.20 -2.61
CA LEU A 91 -2.25 2.37 -1.81
C LEU A 91 -2.88 1.26 -2.65
N ASP A 92 -3.43 1.59 -3.81
CA ASP A 92 -4.03 0.61 -4.70
C ASP A 92 -3.01 -0.46 -5.07
N THR A 93 -1.81 -0.06 -5.48
CA THR A 93 -0.75 -1.01 -5.83
C THR A 93 -0.36 -1.90 -4.64
N ALA A 94 -0.18 -1.31 -3.45
CA ALA A 94 0.10 -2.05 -2.22
C ALA A 94 -1.00 -3.07 -1.92
N LEU A 95 -2.25 -2.65 -1.96
CA LEU A 95 -3.39 -3.45 -1.58
C LEU A 95 -3.66 -4.60 -2.56
N PHE A 96 -3.66 -4.32 -3.86
CA PHE A 96 -3.92 -5.34 -4.87
C PHE A 96 -2.79 -6.35 -5.02
N GLN A 97 -1.54 -5.87 -5.10
CA GLN A 97 -0.40 -6.77 -5.28
C GLN A 97 -0.17 -7.63 -4.05
N THR A 98 -0.33 -7.08 -2.84
CA THR A 98 -0.14 -7.85 -1.60
C THR A 98 -1.26 -8.85 -1.39
N GLU A 99 -2.52 -8.53 -1.73
CA GLU A 99 -3.60 -9.52 -1.69
C GLU A 99 -3.26 -10.73 -2.57
N LEU A 100 -2.82 -10.50 -3.80
CA LEU A 100 -2.44 -11.56 -4.73
C LEU A 100 -1.28 -12.39 -4.21
N VAL A 101 -0.20 -11.75 -3.74
CA VAL A 101 0.97 -12.42 -3.18
C VAL A 101 0.61 -13.24 -1.96
N PHE A 102 -0.20 -12.70 -1.04
CA PHE A 102 -0.61 -13.40 0.17
C PHE A 102 -1.45 -14.64 -0.16
N ARG A 103 -2.36 -14.54 -1.13
CA ARG A 103 -3.13 -15.69 -1.61
C ARG A 103 -2.24 -16.78 -2.18
N ILE A 104 -1.21 -16.42 -2.93
CA ILE A 104 -0.25 -17.38 -3.49
C ILE A 104 0.56 -18.04 -2.37
N LEU A 105 1.19 -17.24 -1.48
CA LEU A 105 1.98 -17.75 -0.37
C LEU A 105 1.17 -18.70 0.53
N TYR A 106 -0.06 -18.32 0.86
CA TYR A 106 -0.98 -19.16 1.62
C TYR A 106 -1.30 -20.47 0.89
N SER A 107 -1.63 -20.39 -0.39
CA SER A 107 -1.96 -21.60 -1.17
C SER A 107 -0.78 -22.57 -1.27
N THR A 108 0.45 -22.05 -1.36
CA THR A 108 1.68 -22.85 -1.36
C THR A 108 1.89 -23.54 -0.01
N LEU A 109 1.60 -22.86 1.10
CA LEU A 109 1.77 -23.40 2.45
C LEU A 109 0.72 -24.47 2.79
N GLU A 110 -0.54 -24.25 2.40
CA GLU A 110 -1.67 -25.11 2.77
C GLU A 110 -1.99 -26.19 1.71
N GLY A 111 -1.29 -26.18 0.56
CA GLY A 111 -1.48 -27.19 -0.50
C GLY A 111 -2.76 -27.01 -1.33
N GLY A 112 -3.15 -25.76 -1.62
CA GLY A 112 -4.37 -25.42 -2.38
C GLY A 112 -4.12 -24.55 -3.62
N LYS A 113 -5.18 -24.01 -4.23
CA LYS A 113 -5.08 -23.04 -5.32
C LYS A 113 -5.20 -21.60 -4.81
N PRO A 114 -4.54 -20.61 -5.45
CA PRO A 114 -4.78 -19.21 -5.19
C PRO A 114 -6.25 -18.87 -5.44
N GLY A 115 -7.01 -18.58 -4.37
CA GLY A 115 -8.44 -18.24 -4.43
C GLY A 115 -9.37 -19.20 -3.70
N ASP A 116 -8.90 -20.38 -3.31
CA ASP A 116 -9.72 -21.34 -2.53
C ASP A 116 -10.13 -20.76 -1.17
N GLU A 117 -9.25 -19.96 -0.55
CA GLU A 117 -9.55 -19.23 0.67
C GLU A 117 -10.03 -17.80 0.35
N GLY A 118 -11.32 -17.53 0.56
CA GLY A 118 -11.91 -16.21 0.37
C GLY A 118 -11.59 -15.24 1.51
N ASN A 119 -11.33 -15.74 2.73
CA ASN A 119 -11.11 -14.93 3.91
C ASN A 119 -9.64 -14.55 4.08
N ILE A 120 -9.30 -13.38 3.56
CA ILE A 120 -7.97 -12.76 3.73
C ILE A 120 -7.52 -12.55 5.19
N GLN A 121 -8.42 -12.41 6.18
CA GLN A 121 -8.01 -12.33 7.58
C GLN A 121 -7.43 -13.68 8.02
N LYS A 122 -8.05 -14.78 7.58
CA LYS A 122 -7.48 -16.11 7.80
C LYS A 122 -6.12 -16.24 7.10
N ILE A 123 -5.99 -15.78 5.86
CA ILE A 123 -4.71 -15.75 5.14
C ILE A 123 -3.65 -14.98 5.93
N ILE A 124 -3.93 -13.75 6.37
CA ILE A 124 -3.00 -12.93 7.17
C ILE A 124 -2.63 -13.66 8.46
N SER A 125 -3.60 -14.26 9.17
CA SER A 125 -3.34 -14.98 10.42
C SER A 125 -2.39 -16.17 10.24
N VAL A 126 -2.52 -16.90 9.13
CA VAL A 126 -1.64 -18.05 8.82
C VAL A 126 -0.25 -17.59 8.37
N LEU A 127 -0.18 -16.53 7.57
CA LEU A 127 1.09 -16.00 7.08
C LEU A 127 1.94 -15.40 8.20
N TYR A 128 1.31 -14.63 9.09
CA TYR A 128 2.00 -13.98 10.21
C TYR A 128 2.03 -14.83 11.48
N GLU A 129 1.45 -16.03 11.49
CA GLU A 129 1.33 -16.87 12.69
C GLU A 129 0.74 -16.09 13.87
N ASP A 130 -0.41 -15.48 13.63
CA ASP A 130 -1.16 -14.67 14.59
C ASP A 130 -2.60 -15.20 14.71
N THR A 131 -3.34 -14.71 15.71
CA THR A 131 -4.72 -15.13 15.96
C THR A 131 -5.71 -14.22 15.24
N GLN A 132 -6.58 -14.83 14.43
CA GLN A 132 -7.64 -14.09 13.72
C GLN A 132 -8.52 -13.34 14.74
N ASN A 133 -8.81 -12.08 14.45
CA ASN A 133 -9.63 -11.18 15.28
C ASN A 133 -9.01 -10.79 16.64
N ASN A 134 -7.80 -11.27 16.96
CA ASN A 134 -7.07 -10.90 18.17
C ASN A 134 -5.57 -10.67 17.85
N TRP A 135 -5.32 -9.85 16.84
CA TRP A 135 -4.00 -9.54 16.29
C TRP A 135 -3.04 -9.08 17.39
N GLN A 136 -2.03 -9.89 17.70
CA GLN A 136 -1.00 -9.54 18.69
C GLN A 136 0.22 -8.90 18.03
N LYS A 137 0.56 -9.30 16.80
CA LYS A 137 1.74 -8.84 16.07
C LYS A 137 1.43 -7.52 15.36
N GLU A 138 2.34 -6.55 15.48
CA GLU A 138 2.15 -5.24 14.85
C GLU A 138 2.14 -5.34 13.32
N GLU A 139 2.93 -6.26 12.78
CA GLU A 139 3.06 -6.56 11.36
C GLU A 139 1.74 -7.11 10.80
N ALA A 140 1.05 -7.96 11.56
CA ALA A 140 -0.28 -8.44 11.19
C ALA A 140 -1.35 -7.34 11.32
N ARG A 141 -1.29 -6.51 12.38
CA ARG A 141 -2.23 -5.40 12.58
C ARG A 141 -2.20 -4.38 11.44
N VAL A 142 -1.02 -3.98 10.99
CA VAL A 142 -0.91 -3.04 9.86
C VAL A 142 -1.48 -3.67 8.59
N MET A 143 -1.25 -4.96 8.34
CA MET A 143 -1.83 -5.66 7.19
C MET A 143 -3.37 -5.69 7.24
N VAL A 144 -3.95 -5.93 8.41
CA VAL A 144 -5.40 -5.92 8.61
C VAL A 144 -5.97 -4.52 8.44
N LEU A 145 -5.25 -3.49 8.88
CA LEU A 145 -5.63 -2.09 8.67
C LEU A 145 -5.69 -1.78 7.17
N PHE A 146 -4.62 -2.08 6.43
CA PHE A 146 -4.56 -1.92 4.97
C PHE A 146 -5.68 -2.70 4.26
N TRP A 147 -5.91 -3.94 4.65
CA TRP A 147 -7.01 -4.73 4.08
C TRP A 147 -8.39 -4.10 4.31
N THR A 148 -8.61 -3.53 5.50
CA THR A 148 -9.87 -2.86 5.83
C THR A 148 -10.03 -1.58 5.00
N MET A 149 -8.93 -0.84 4.76
CA MET A 149 -8.90 0.31 3.84
C MET A 149 -9.28 -0.12 2.41
N ARG A 150 -8.64 -1.17 1.87
CA ARG A 150 -8.92 -1.72 0.53
C ARG A 150 -10.39 -1.99 0.29
N ASN A 151 -11.01 -2.79 1.16
CA ASN A 151 -12.42 -3.16 0.96
C ASN A 151 -13.36 -1.97 0.94
N THR A 152 -12.98 -0.94 1.67
CA THR A 152 -13.80 0.25 1.75
C THR A 152 -13.58 1.16 0.56
N VAL A 153 -12.35 1.30 0.05
CA VAL A 153 -12.07 1.98 -1.24
C VAL A 153 -12.88 1.31 -2.36
N HIS A 154 -12.87 -0.02 -2.43
CA HIS A 154 -13.67 -0.79 -3.38
C HIS A 154 -15.19 -0.58 -3.29
N THR A 155 -15.68 -0.11 -2.14
CA THR A 155 -17.09 0.18 -1.90
C THR A 155 -17.38 1.68 -1.96
N GLY A 156 -16.53 2.46 -2.65
CA GLY A 156 -16.70 3.90 -2.83
C GLY A 156 -16.34 4.72 -1.59
N GLY A 157 -15.42 4.21 -0.77
CA GLY A 157 -15.04 4.83 0.50
C GLY A 157 -15.97 4.51 1.66
N ILE A 158 -16.97 3.64 1.50
CA ILE A 158 -17.99 3.35 2.51
C ILE A 158 -17.84 1.97 3.16
N TYR A 159 -17.61 1.90 4.47
CA TYR A 159 -17.46 0.62 5.15
C TYR A 159 -18.81 -0.08 5.37
N SER A 160 -19.18 -0.98 4.45
CA SER A 160 -20.51 -1.61 4.45
C SER A 160 -20.62 -2.88 5.32
N LYS A 161 -19.50 -3.40 5.84
CA LYS A 161 -19.45 -4.74 6.47
C LYS A 161 -20.14 -4.80 7.84
N ASN A 162 -20.18 -3.70 8.59
CA ASN A 162 -20.76 -3.67 9.93
C ASN A 162 -21.51 -2.34 10.19
N PRO A 163 -22.83 -2.36 10.48
CA PRO A 163 -23.59 -1.17 10.84
C PRO A 163 -23.05 -0.42 12.07
N ASN A 164 -22.41 -1.12 13.00
CA ASN A 164 -21.80 -0.52 14.20
C ASN A 164 -20.42 0.11 13.92
N GLY A 165 -19.96 0.06 12.67
CA GLY A 165 -18.59 0.41 12.30
C GLY A 165 -17.56 -0.59 12.83
N TYR A 166 -16.29 -0.25 12.62
CA TYR A 166 -15.14 -1.02 13.06
C TYR A 166 -14.00 -0.06 13.41
N THR A 167 -13.34 -0.30 14.53
CA THR A 167 -12.17 0.51 14.94
C THR A 167 -10.96 -0.40 15.05
N ILE A 168 -9.87 0.00 14.42
CA ILE A 168 -8.57 -0.64 14.55
C ILE A 168 -7.64 0.32 15.27
N THR A 169 -7.05 -0.10 16.37
CA THR A 169 -6.01 0.67 17.05
C THR A 169 -4.63 0.20 16.60
N TYR A 170 -3.83 1.10 16.07
CA TYR A 170 -2.47 0.83 15.61
C TYR A 170 -1.51 1.92 16.08
N LYS A 171 -0.42 1.53 16.76
CA LYS A 171 0.56 2.45 17.38
C LYS A 171 -0.08 3.61 18.17
N GLY A 172 -1.10 3.30 18.97
CA GLY A 172 -1.82 4.28 19.79
C GLY A 172 -2.79 5.20 19.04
N LYS A 173 -2.95 5.04 17.72
CA LYS A 173 -3.94 5.77 16.91
C LYS A 173 -5.15 4.90 16.61
N GLU A 174 -6.34 5.51 16.70
CA GLU A 174 -7.60 4.86 16.33
C GLU A 174 -7.94 5.13 14.86
N TYR A 175 -8.14 4.07 14.09
CA TYR A 175 -8.62 4.11 12.71
C TYR A 175 -10.08 3.66 12.69
N LYS A 176 -10.99 4.59 12.49
CA LYS A 176 -12.44 4.37 12.53
C LYS A 176 -13.01 4.18 11.12
N PHE A 177 -13.69 3.06 10.93
CA PHE A 177 -14.38 2.66 9.72
C PHE A 177 -15.87 2.66 10.02
N GLU A 178 -16.59 3.69 9.60
CA GLU A 178 -18.01 3.87 9.94
C GLU A 178 -18.92 3.44 8.78
N PHE A 179 -20.09 2.90 9.13
CA PHE A 179 -21.09 2.51 8.14
C PHE A 179 -21.62 3.73 7.38
N MET A 180 -21.69 3.63 6.06
CA MET A 180 -22.18 4.71 5.17
C MET A 180 -21.42 6.05 5.28
N LYS A 181 -20.16 6.02 5.73
CA LYS A 181 -19.31 7.21 5.81
C LYS A 181 -17.94 6.98 5.17
N ALA A 182 -17.45 8.04 4.53
CA ALA A 182 -16.11 8.11 3.96
C ALA A 182 -15.02 8.18 5.05
N PHE A 183 -13.80 7.80 4.69
CA PHE A 183 -12.65 7.84 5.58
C PHE A 183 -12.08 9.25 5.78
N GLY A 184 -12.26 9.82 6.97
CA GLY A 184 -11.65 11.11 7.31
C GLY A 184 -10.13 11.11 7.49
N PHE A 185 -9.47 9.95 7.56
CA PHE A 185 -8.02 9.87 7.84
C PHE A 185 -7.13 9.83 6.58
N LEU A 186 -7.72 9.68 5.38
CA LEU A 186 -6.96 9.68 4.11
C LEU A 186 -6.41 11.07 3.75
N GLU A 187 -6.98 12.14 4.31
CA GLU A 187 -6.58 13.53 4.03
C GLU A 187 -5.20 13.90 4.60
N ASN A 188 -4.57 13.02 5.37
CA ASN A 188 -3.34 13.32 6.11
C ASN A 188 -2.12 12.55 5.58
N SER A 189 -0.93 13.16 5.69
CA SER A 189 0.36 12.55 5.36
C SER A 189 0.70 11.30 6.21
N HIS A 190 -0.13 10.96 7.20
CA HIS A 190 0.00 9.75 8.03
C HIS A 190 -0.11 8.44 7.25
N ILE A 191 -0.77 8.46 6.10
CA ILE A 191 -0.87 7.28 5.24
C ILE A 191 0.49 6.87 4.65
N ILE A 192 1.42 7.83 4.50
CA ILE A 192 2.81 7.56 4.10
C ILE A 192 3.57 6.85 5.23
N ASP A 193 3.32 7.26 6.48
CA ASP A 193 3.90 6.60 7.66
C ASP A 193 3.40 5.13 7.74
N LEU A 194 2.11 4.90 7.45
CA LEU A 194 1.53 3.55 7.37
C LEU A 194 2.12 2.71 6.23
N LEU A 195 2.40 3.30 5.07
CA LEU A 195 3.08 2.61 3.96
C LEU A 195 4.50 2.20 4.33
N SER A 196 5.19 3.00 5.15
CA SER A 196 6.50 2.65 5.71
C SER A 196 6.39 1.42 6.63
N ASP A 197 5.39 1.37 7.50
CA ASP A 197 5.13 0.23 8.39
C ASP A 197 4.67 -1.02 7.62
N PHE A 198 3.97 -0.82 6.52
CA PHE A 198 3.58 -1.89 5.60
C PHE A 198 4.79 -2.56 4.96
N LEU A 199 5.77 -1.77 4.51
CA LEU A 199 7.04 -2.32 3.98
C LEU A 199 7.80 -3.13 5.03
N ASP A 200 7.82 -2.68 6.29
CA ASP A 200 8.44 -3.45 7.39
C ASP A 200 7.71 -4.76 7.64
N SER A 201 6.38 -4.73 7.58
CA SER A 201 5.56 -5.93 7.74
C SER A 201 5.77 -6.95 6.61
N LEU A 202 5.96 -6.50 5.37
CA LEU A 202 6.35 -7.37 4.26
C LEU A 202 7.75 -7.94 4.45
N ASP A 203 8.70 -7.10 4.86
CA ASP A 203 10.08 -7.52 5.12
C ASP A 203 10.16 -8.56 6.25
N TYR A 204 9.38 -8.36 7.32
CA TYR A 204 9.22 -9.34 8.39
C TYR A 204 8.69 -10.68 7.86
N LEU A 205 7.60 -10.64 7.09
CA LEU A 205 6.99 -11.85 6.54
C LEU A 205 7.94 -12.61 5.62
N PHE A 206 8.60 -11.92 4.69
CA PHE A 206 9.48 -12.53 3.69
C PHE A 206 10.77 -13.10 4.29
N ASN A 207 11.22 -12.57 5.44
CA ASN A 207 12.33 -13.12 6.20
C ASN A 207 11.94 -14.21 7.21
N SER A 208 10.65 -14.44 7.45
CA SER A 208 10.20 -15.53 8.33
C SER A 208 10.65 -16.89 7.79
N ASP A 209 11.03 -17.82 8.65
CA ASP A 209 11.46 -19.16 8.24
C ASP A 209 10.40 -19.88 7.39
N LYS A 210 9.12 -19.60 7.66
CA LYS A 210 7.99 -20.14 6.93
C LYS A 210 7.98 -19.75 5.45
N ILE A 211 8.32 -18.50 5.15
CA ILE A 211 8.30 -17.96 3.78
C ILE A 211 9.67 -18.07 3.12
N LYS A 212 10.75 -17.80 3.88
CA LYS A 212 12.12 -17.83 3.37
C LYS A 212 12.52 -19.19 2.79
N ASN A 213 12.00 -20.26 3.39
CA ASN A 213 12.30 -21.64 3.01
C ASN A 213 11.34 -22.22 1.96
N LEU A 214 10.37 -21.44 1.47
CA LEU A 214 9.60 -21.85 0.31
C LEU A 214 10.53 -21.93 -0.91
N ASN A 215 10.38 -22.99 -1.71
CA ASN A 215 11.03 -23.07 -3.03
C ASN A 215 10.70 -21.81 -3.83
N ASN A 216 11.54 -21.45 -4.82
CA ASN A 216 11.29 -20.26 -5.64
C ASN A 216 9.86 -20.28 -6.21
N ILE A 217 9.05 -19.33 -5.75
CA ILE A 217 7.70 -19.07 -6.25
C ILE A 217 7.82 -17.92 -7.22
N ASP A 218 7.42 -18.13 -8.47
CA ASP A 218 7.41 -17.07 -9.48
C ASP A 218 6.28 -16.08 -9.20
N HIS A 219 6.57 -14.79 -9.36
CA HIS A 219 5.57 -13.73 -9.25
C HIS A 219 4.57 -13.81 -10.42
N PRO A 220 3.26 -13.70 -10.16
CA PRO A 220 2.23 -13.89 -11.18
C PRO A 220 2.26 -12.86 -12.33
N SER A 221 2.89 -11.70 -12.11
CA SER A 221 3.07 -10.69 -13.16
C SER A 221 3.79 -11.21 -14.41
N TYR A 222 4.63 -12.25 -14.28
CA TYR A 222 5.34 -12.83 -15.41
C TYR A 222 4.44 -13.66 -16.33
N TYR A 223 3.38 -14.28 -15.78
CA TYR A 223 2.43 -15.05 -16.58
C TYR A 223 1.46 -14.15 -17.35
N ALA A 224 1.20 -12.94 -16.86
CA ALA A 224 0.40 -11.94 -17.58
C ALA A 224 1.10 -11.41 -18.84
N LEU A 225 2.43 -11.55 -18.93
CA LEU A 225 3.25 -11.09 -20.06
C LEU A 225 3.46 -12.15 -21.14
N GLY A 226 2.85 -13.34 -21.02
CA GLY A 226 2.89 -14.38 -22.07
C GLY A 226 4.21 -15.12 -22.22
N TYR A 227 5.15 -14.99 -21.27
CA TYR A 227 6.38 -15.77 -21.27
C TYR A 227 6.11 -17.18 -20.69
N GLN A 228 5.82 -18.12 -21.59
CA GLN A 228 5.98 -19.56 -21.35
C GLN A 228 7.36 -20.01 -21.82
#